data_AF-A0AAW9HXN2-F1
#
_entry.id   AF-A0AAW9HXN2-F1
#
_cell.length_a   1.000
_cell.length_b   1.000
_cell.length_c   1.000
_cell.angle_alpha   90.00
_cell.angle_beta   90.00
_cell.angle_gamma   90.00
#
_symmetry.space_group_name_H-M   'P 1'
#
loop_
_entity.id
_entity.type
_entity.pdbx_description
1 polymer ?
#
loop_
_entity_poly.entity_id
_entity_poly.type
_entity_poly.pdbx_seq_one_letter_code
_entity_poly.pdbx_strand_id
1 'polypeptide(L)'
;NRLFNYGGDLYDDNYKQQFNNEAGIKALNDFKELFQYASPAARQYGWSDASSEFLQGRSAMAEMATTVAQMAQDPNQSTIAGKVGFTAIPANDDNTSDIKRFYLPYGFVMIKHSDNQEAAFQWMEFATSQEMMEKAAPVGNIPARTSALTGSLASEY
;
A
#
# COMPACT_ATOMS: atom_id res chain seq x y z
N ASN A 1 -6.27 -2.64 6.55
CA ASN A 1 -5.57 -3.77 7.19
C ASN A 1 -6.32 -4.31 8.40
N ARG A 2 -6.43 -3.59 9.52
CA ARG A 2 -7.06 -4.09 10.77
C ARG A 2 -8.48 -4.65 10.63
N LEU A 3 -9.42 -3.88 10.05
CA LEU A 3 -10.83 -4.29 9.89
C LEU A 3 -10.97 -5.70 9.31
N PHE A 4 -10.30 -5.95 8.18
CA PHE A 4 -10.34 -7.24 7.48
C PHE A 4 -9.71 -8.38 8.28
N ASN A 5 -8.67 -8.11 9.07
CA ASN A 5 -8.05 -9.14 9.90
C ASN A 5 -8.90 -9.48 11.13
N TYR A 6 -9.73 -8.55 11.62
CA TYR A 6 -10.76 -8.84 12.64
C TYR A 6 -12.04 -9.46 12.06
N GLY A 7 -12.05 -9.85 10.77
CA GLY A 7 -13.18 -10.49 10.11
C GLY A 7 -14.29 -9.54 9.66
N GLY A 8 -14.04 -8.23 9.67
CA GLY A 8 -14.97 -7.21 9.15
C GLY A 8 -14.72 -6.89 7.67
N ASP A 9 -15.69 -6.25 7.04
CA ASP A 9 -15.59 -5.75 5.66
C ASP A 9 -16.22 -4.35 5.55
N LEU A 10 -15.95 -3.64 4.46
CA LEU A 10 -16.50 -2.32 4.19
C LEU A 10 -17.97 -2.39 3.76
N TYR A 11 -18.32 -3.34 2.89
CA TYR A 11 -19.64 -3.46 2.28
C TYR A 11 -20.15 -4.89 2.32
N ASP A 12 -21.46 -5.09 2.43
CA ASP A 12 -22.13 -6.38 2.27
C ASP A 12 -22.37 -6.71 0.78
N ASP A 13 -22.96 -7.88 0.51
CA ASP A 13 -23.28 -8.35 -0.86
C ASP A 13 -24.26 -7.42 -1.61
N ASN A 14 -24.96 -6.54 -0.89
CA ASN A 14 -25.88 -5.55 -1.45
C ASN A 14 -25.26 -4.14 -1.52
N TYR A 15 -23.93 -4.03 -1.37
CA TYR A 15 -23.18 -2.77 -1.33
C TYR A 15 -23.61 -1.81 -0.22
N LYS A 16 -24.21 -2.31 0.86
CA LYS A 16 -24.48 -1.52 2.06
C LYS A 16 -23.28 -1.54 2.99
N GLN A 17 -23.02 -0.41 3.66
CA GLN A 17 -21.91 -0.32 4.60
C GLN A 17 -22.13 -1.30 5.77
N GLN A 18 -21.11 -2.11 6.09
CA GLN A 18 -21.19 -3.09 7.18
C GLN A 18 -20.05 -3.01 8.20
N PHE A 19 -19.19 -1.99 8.11
CA PHE A 19 -18.02 -1.86 8.99
C PHE A 19 -18.36 -1.38 10.41
N ASN A 20 -19.58 -0.91 10.69
CA ASN A 20 -20.02 -0.52 12.03
C ASN A 20 -20.57 -1.74 12.81
N ASN A 21 -19.68 -2.68 13.08
CA ASN A 21 -19.98 -3.93 13.78
C ASN A 21 -18.89 -4.23 14.83
N GLU A 22 -18.97 -5.40 15.47
CA GLU A 22 -17.99 -5.79 16.50
C GLU A 22 -16.55 -5.80 15.98
N ALA A 23 -16.32 -6.31 14.76
CA ALA A 23 -14.99 -6.31 14.14
C ALA A 23 -14.47 -4.89 13.89
N GLY A 24 -15.33 -3.97 13.45
CA GLY A 24 -14.99 -2.57 13.27
C GLY A 24 -14.63 -1.86 14.58
N ILE A 25 -15.37 -2.16 15.66
CA ILE A 25 -15.07 -1.62 16.99
C ILE A 25 -13.70 -2.14 17.48
N LYS A 26 -13.41 -3.44 17.33
CA LYS A 26 -12.10 -4.03 17.67
C LYS A 26 -10.98 -3.37 16.88
N ALA A 27 -11.14 -3.24 15.57
CA ALA A 27 -10.16 -2.62 14.69
C ALA A 27 -9.89 -1.14 15.05
N LEU A 28 -10.93 -0.39 15.40
CA LEU A 28 -10.79 1.02 15.79
C LEU A 28 -10.09 1.16 17.15
N ASN A 29 -10.41 0.30 18.11
CA ASN A 29 -9.77 0.31 19.43
C ASN A 29 -8.29 -0.05 19.35
N ASP A 30 -7.93 -1.09 18.59
CA ASP A 30 -6.53 -1.45 18.31
C ASP A 30 -5.78 -0.28 17.65
N PHE A 31 -6.39 0.34 16.63
CA PHE A 31 -5.79 1.51 15.99
C PHE A 31 -5.61 2.69 16.95
N LYS A 32 -6.58 2.93 17.85
CA LYS A 32 -6.50 3.97 18.87
C LYS A 32 -5.39 3.69 19.90
N GLU A 33 -5.19 2.44 20.27
CA GLU A 33 -4.11 2.04 21.18
C GLU A 33 -2.73 2.31 20.57
N LEU A 34 -2.56 2.05 19.28
CA LEU A 34 -1.29 2.32 18.58
C LEU A 34 -0.87 3.79 18.62
N PHE A 35 -1.81 4.73 18.68
CA PHE A 35 -1.49 6.16 18.84
C PHE A 35 -0.82 6.49 20.18
N GLN A 36 -0.80 5.58 21.15
CA GLN A 36 -0.03 5.74 22.38
C GLN A 36 1.48 5.58 22.13
N TYR A 37 1.85 4.83 21.09
CA TYR A 37 3.25 4.57 20.68
C TYR A 37 3.68 5.42 19.47
N ALA A 38 2.74 6.10 18.83
CA ALA A 38 3.02 7.00 17.72
C ALA A 38 3.56 8.35 18.21
N SER A 39 4.12 9.12 17.28
CA SER A 39 4.48 10.51 17.51
C SER A 39 3.28 11.32 18.03
N PRO A 40 3.45 12.24 19.00
CA PRO A 40 2.36 13.07 19.49
C PRO A 40 1.66 13.88 18.39
N ALA A 41 2.39 14.22 17.32
CA ALA A 41 1.87 14.95 16.17
C ALA A 41 1.17 14.05 15.13
N ALA A 42 1.22 12.71 15.28
CA ALA A 42 0.70 11.76 14.30
C ALA A 42 -0.79 11.94 13.98
N ARG A 43 -1.57 12.53 14.90
CA ARG A 43 -3.00 12.82 14.65
C ARG A 43 -3.24 13.90 13.60
N GLN A 44 -2.22 14.68 13.25
CA GLN A 44 -2.26 15.74 12.25
C GLN A 44 -1.55 15.36 10.96
N TYR A 45 -0.92 14.18 10.90
CA TYR A 45 -0.11 13.78 9.76
C TYR A 45 -0.97 13.40 8.57
N GLY A 46 -0.64 13.98 7.41
CA GLY A 46 -0.96 13.39 6.12
C GLY A 46 0.06 12.30 5.75
N TRP A 47 -0.11 11.73 4.56
CA TRP A 47 0.81 10.70 4.04
C TRP A 47 2.26 11.19 3.96
N SER A 48 2.48 12.42 3.52
CA SER A 48 3.83 13.00 3.39
C SER A 48 4.50 13.23 4.75
N ASP A 49 3.75 13.68 5.76
CA ASP A 49 4.29 13.90 7.10
C ASP A 49 4.70 12.58 7.76
N ALA A 50 3.83 11.56 7.69
CA ALA A 50 4.12 10.23 8.21
C ALA A 50 5.31 9.56 7.49
N SER A 51 5.41 9.74 6.17
CA SER A 51 6.55 9.26 5.38
C SER A 51 7.84 9.95 5.84
N SER A 52 7.83 11.27 5.98
CA SER A 52 8.98 12.04 6.44
C SER A 52 9.42 11.64 7.86
N GLU A 53 8.47 11.43 8.78
CA GLU A 53 8.75 10.95 10.14
C GLU A 53 9.61 9.68 10.13
N PHE A 54 9.21 8.70 9.32
CA PHE A 54 9.92 7.44 9.20
C PHE A 54 11.27 7.62 8.50
N LEU A 55 11.32 8.27 7.34
CA LEU A 55 12.54 8.44 6.52
C LEU A 55 13.63 9.26 7.23
N GLN A 56 13.24 10.09 8.19
CA GLN A 56 14.15 10.87 9.04
C GLN A 56 14.56 10.11 10.31
N GLY A 57 14.23 8.82 10.42
CA GLY A 57 14.60 7.96 11.54
C GLY A 57 13.90 8.30 12.85
N ARG A 58 12.78 9.04 12.81
CA ARG A 58 12.03 9.44 14.02
C ARG A 58 11.00 8.41 14.45
N SER A 59 10.85 7.32 13.71
CA SER A 59 9.99 6.18 14.04
C SER A 59 10.73 4.87 13.82
N ALA A 60 10.60 3.93 14.76
CA ALA A 60 11.26 2.62 14.66
C ALA A 60 10.55 1.68 13.66
N MET A 61 9.23 1.82 13.51
CA MET A 61 8.40 1.04 12.61
C MET A 61 7.38 1.96 11.92
N ALA A 62 6.99 1.60 10.69
CA ALA A 62 5.93 2.28 9.96
C ALA A 62 5.14 1.28 9.09
N GLU A 63 3.81 1.31 9.21
CA GLU A 63 2.90 0.58 8.32
C GLU A 63 2.57 1.48 7.11
N MET A 64 3.36 1.39 6.04
CA MET A 64 3.29 2.30 4.88
C MET A 64 3.24 1.56 3.54
N ALA A 65 2.86 2.27 2.48
CA ALA A 65 2.90 1.75 1.11
C ALA A 65 4.33 1.43 0.67
N THR A 66 4.48 0.48 -0.25
CA THR A 66 5.77 0.03 -0.80
C THR A 66 6.61 1.17 -1.40
N THR A 67 6.00 2.26 -1.86
CA THR A 67 6.72 3.45 -2.32
C THR A 67 7.64 4.02 -1.23
N VAL A 68 7.21 4.02 0.03
CA VAL A 68 8.03 4.48 1.16
C VAL A 68 9.19 3.51 1.42
N ALA A 69 9.00 2.21 1.17
CA ALA A 69 10.08 1.23 1.27
C ALA A 69 11.22 1.55 0.30
N GLN A 70 10.92 2.04 -0.90
CA GLN A 70 11.94 2.49 -1.85
C GLN A 70 12.61 3.79 -1.43
N MET A 71 11.81 4.79 -1.03
CA MET A 71 12.34 6.05 -0.51
C MET A 71 13.28 5.79 0.68
N ALA A 72 12.96 4.82 1.53
CA ALA A 72 13.76 4.44 2.69
C ALA A 72 15.13 3.87 2.32
N GLN A 73 15.27 3.29 1.12
CA GLN A 73 16.52 2.74 0.61
C GLN A 73 17.36 3.78 -0.16
N ASP A 74 16.78 4.91 -0.57
CA ASP A 74 17.48 5.98 -1.28
C ASP A 74 18.18 6.94 -0.29
N PRO A 75 19.52 7.01 -0.25
CA PRO A 75 20.25 7.89 0.66
C PRO A 75 20.01 9.40 0.40
N ASN A 76 19.48 9.78 -0.76
CA ASN A 76 19.10 11.18 -1.04
C ASN A 76 17.75 11.56 -0.42
N GLN A 77 16.91 10.57 -0.09
CA GLN A 77 15.56 10.77 0.46
C GLN A 77 15.44 10.29 1.91
N SER A 78 16.35 9.43 2.38
CA SER A 78 16.29 8.75 3.67
C SER A 78 17.60 8.84 4.44
N THR A 79 17.50 9.28 5.69
CA THR A 79 18.63 9.29 6.65
C THR A 79 18.92 7.91 7.24
N ILE A 80 18.02 6.95 6.99
CA ILE A 80 18.08 5.57 7.48
C ILE A 80 18.28 4.55 6.35
N ALA A 81 18.78 4.99 5.19
CA ALA A 81 19.14 4.10 4.10
C ALA A 81 20.10 2.99 4.56
N GLY A 82 19.82 1.76 4.14
CA GLY A 82 20.55 0.56 4.56
C GLY A 82 20.23 0.05 5.97
N LYS A 83 19.31 0.69 6.71
CA LYS A 83 18.93 0.30 8.09
C LYS A 83 17.49 -0.21 8.23
N VAL A 84 16.76 -0.30 7.12
CA VAL A 84 15.33 -0.65 7.12
C VAL A 84 15.13 -2.10 6.68
N GLY A 85 14.44 -2.87 7.51
CA GLY A 85 13.92 -4.19 7.18
C GLY A 85 12.45 -4.14 6.78
N PHE A 86 12.00 -5.15 6.03
CA PHE A 86 10.62 -5.26 5.57
C PHE A 86 10.00 -6.57 6.04
N THR A 87 8.75 -6.50 6.49
CA THR A 87 7.98 -7.66 6.91
C THR A 87 6.52 -7.48 6.53
N ALA A 88 5.76 -8.57 6.56
CA ALA A 88 4.31 -8.49 6.44
C ALA A 88 3.71 -7.71 7.63
N ILE A 89 2.51 -7.15 7.44
CA ILE A 89 1.75 -6.61 8.56
C ILE A 89 1.57 -7.71 9.62
N PRO A 90 1.63 -7.38 10.93
CA PRO A 90 1.39 -8.37 11.98
C PRO A 90 0.00 -9.03 11.84
N ALA A 91 -0.05 -10.32 12.12
CA ALA A 91 -1.31 -11.02 12.36
C ALA A 91 -1.92 -10.57 13.70
N ASN A 92 -3.24 -10.62 13.81
CA ASN A 92 -3.90 -10.64 15.12
C ASN A 92 -4.03 -12.09 15.60
N ASP A 93 -4.28 -12.27 16.90
CA ASP A 93 -4.37 -13.60 17.51
C ASP A 93 -5.46 -14.48 16.88
N ASP A 94 -6.52 -13.85 16.37
CA ASP A 94 -7.66 -14.50 15.73
C ASP A 94 -7.40 -14.96 14.28
N ASN A 95 -6.37 -14.43 13.61
CA ASN A 95 -6.04 -14.76 12.22
C ASN A 95 -4.53 -14.72 11.95
N THR A 96 -3.89 -15.88 12.11
CA THR A 96 -2.43 -16.05 11.92
C THR A 96 -2.03 -16.63 10.57
N SER A 97 -2.97 -17.16 9.78
CA SER A 97 -2.69 -17.89 8.54
C SER A 97 -3.20 -17.21 7.26
N ASP A 98 -4.16 -16.28 7.34
CA ASP A 98 -4.76 -15.62 6.18
C ASP A 98 -4.81 -14.09 6.38
N ILE A 99 -3.62 -13.51 6.60
CA ILE A 99 -3.45 -12.08 6.88
C ILE A 99 -3.96 -11.24 5.70
N LYS A 100 -5.05 -10.50 5.93
CA LYS A 100 -5.69 -9.66 4.92
C LYS A 100 -4.96 -8.33 4.75
N ARG A 101 -4.59 -7.99 3.51
CA ARG A 101 -3.89 -6.75 3.16
C ARG A 101 -4.79 -5.89 2.29
N PHE A 102 -4.97 -4.64 2.67
CA PHE A 102 -5.68 -3.68 1.86
C PHE A 102 -4.77 -3.20 0.74
N TYR A 103 -5.23 -3.36 -0.50
CA TYR A 103 -4.52 -2.93 -1.68
C TYR A 103 -5.24 -1.74 -2.30
N LEU A 104 -4.50 -0.67 -2.57
CA LEU A 104 -5.00 0.53 -3.25
C LEU A 104 -4.47 0.52 -4.69
N PRO A 105 -5.28 0.08 -5.68
CA PRO A 105 -4.86 0.10 -7.06
C PRO A 105 -4.90 1.54 -7.60
N TYR A 106 -3.90 1.87 -8.41
CA TYR A 106 -3.95 3.00 -9.33
C TYR A 106 -4.21 2.47 -10.74
N GLY A 107 -4.95 3.24 -11.53
CA GLY A 107 -5.29 2.85 -12.89
C GLY A 107 -5.48 4.06 -13.79
N PHE A 108 -5.37 3.80 -15.09
CA PHE A 108 -5.68 4.78 -16.12
C PHE A 108 -7.15 4.69 -16.50
N VAL A 109 -7.76 5.85 -16.78
CA VAL A 109 -9.16 5.93 -17.18
C VAL A 109 -9.27 6.75 -18.47
N MET A 110 -9.95 6.19 -19.47
CA MET A 110 -10.35 6.94 -20.67
C MET A 110 -11.65 7.69 -20.41
N ILE A 111 -11.64 9.01 -20.55
CA ILE A 111 -12.89 9.77 -20.52
C ILE A 111 -13.69 9.52 -21.81
N LYS A 112 -15.01 9.39 -21.68
CA LYS A 112 -15.93 9.09 -22.80
C LYS A 112 -15.88 10.14 -23.92
N HIS A 113 -15.52 11.38 -23.61
CA HIS A 113 -15.50 12.50 -24.57
C HIS A 113 -14.10 12.80 -25.11
N SER A 114 -13.12 11.91 -24.94
CA SER A 114 -11.81 12.07 -25.58
C SER A 114 -11.96 12.06 -27.09
N ASP A 115 -11.32 13.01 -27.78
CA ASP A 115 -11.23 13.01 -29.25
C ASP A 115 -10.22 11.96 -29.76
N ASN A 116 -9.41 11.38 -28.86
CA ASN A 116 -8.32 10.45 -29.18
C ASN A 116 -8.50 9.08 -28.51
N GLN A 117 -9.70 8.51 -28.58
CA GLN A 117 -10.03 7.28 -27.85
C GLN A 117 -9.14 6.09 -28.24
N GLU A 118 -8.91 5.87 -29.53
CA GLU A 118 -8.11 4.76 -30.02
C GLU A 118 -6.65 4.87 -29.53
N ALA A 119 -6.04 6.04 -29.69
CA ALA A 119 -4.67 6.28 -29.21
C ALA A 119 -4.56 6.17 -27.68
N ALA A 120 -5.56 6.65 -26.94
CA ALA A 120 -5.60 6.51 -25.49
C ALA A 120 -5.67 5.03 -25.07
N PHE A 121 -6.51 4.24 -25.74
CA PHE A 121 -6.62 2.80 -25.48
C PHE A 121 -5.30 2.07 -25.78
N GLN A 122 -4.70 2.31 -26.94
CA GLN A 122 -3.40 1.74 -27.30
C GLN A 122 -2.30 2.10 -26.29
N TRP A 123 -2.29 3.34 -25.80
CA TRP A 123 -1.37 3.76 -24.77
C TRP A 123 -1.63 3.04 -23.44
N MET A 124 -2.88 2.84 -23.03
CA MET A 124 -3.23 2.09 -21.83
C MET A 124 -2.79 0.62 -21.94
N GLU A 125 -2.95 -0.02 -23.10
CA GLU A 125 -2.43 -1.37 -23.35
C GLU A 125 -0.91 -1.43 -23.25
N PHE A 126 -0.21 -0.46 -23.87
CA PHE A 126 1.24 -0.35 -23.79
C PHE A 126 1.73 -0.13 -22.35
N ALA A 127 1.20 0.89 -21.67
CA ALA A 127 1.62 1.29 -20.33
C ALA A 127 1.35 0.20 -19.29
N THR A 128 0.32 -0.63 -19.51
CA THR A 128 -0.02 -1.76 -18.64
C THR A 128 0.49 -3.11 -19.16
N SER A 129 1.31 -3.13 -20.21
CA SER A 129 1.94 -4.36 -20.72
C SER A 129 2.88 -4.97 -19.66
N GLN A 130 3.13 -6.28 -19.77
CA GLN A 130 4.07 -6.97 -18.87
C GLN A 130 5.45 -6.31 -18.91
N GLU A 131 5.96 -6.01 -20.10
CA GLU A 131 7.28 -5.38 -20.27
C GLU A 131 7.37 -4.03 -19.56
N MET A 132 6.36 -3.16 -19.72
CA MET A 132 6.36 -1.85 -19.06
C MET A 132 6.20 -1.98 -17.54
N MET A 133 5.39 -2.93 -17.07
CA MET A 133 5.21 -3.19 -15.64
C MET A 133 6.49 -3.75 -15.00
N GLU A 134 7.22 -4.64 -15.69
CA GLU A 134 8.52 -5.14 -15.25
C GLU A 134 9.54 -4.00 -15.15
N LYS A 135 9.59 -3.11 -16.16
CA LYS A 135 10.46 -1.93 -16.15
C LYS A 135 10.12 -0.92 -15.05
N ALA A 136 8.84 -0.79 -14.70
CA ALA A 136 8.38 0.13 -13.66
C ALA A 136 8.52 -0.42 -12.23
N ALA A 137 8.60 -1.73 -12.05
CA ALA A 137 8.65 -2.36 -10.73
C ALA A 137 9.84 -1.90 -9.87
N PRO A 138 11.09 -1.83 -10.39
CA PRO A 138 12.24 -1.33 -9.65
C PRO A 138 12.11 0.11 -9.12
N VAL A 139 11.22 0.92 -9.70
CA VAL A 139 10.97 2.32 -9.29
C VAL A 139 9.67 2.51 -8.52
N GLY A 140 9.10 1.43 -7.99
CA GLY A 140 8.14 1.48 -6.88
C GLY A 140 6.71 1.20 -7.28
N ASN A 141 6.51 0.88 -8.55
CA ASN A 141 5.23 0.43 -9.05
C ASN A 141 4.98 -1.01 -8.63
N ILE A 142 3.83 -1.29 -8.01
CA ILE A 142 3.39 -2.68 -7.81
C ILE A 142 2.74 -3.13 -9.12
N PRO A 143 3.27 -4.17 -9.81
CA PRO A 143 2.69 -4.62 -11.06
C PRO A 143 1.23 -5.04 -10.91
N ALA A 144 0.35 -4.52 -11.78
CA ALA A 144 -1.03 -4.98 -11.88
C ALA A 144 -1.16 -6.36 -12.54
N ARG A 145 -0.06 -6.94 -13.02
CA ARG A 145 0.02 -8.26 -13.63
C ARG A 145 0.85 -9.19 -12.76
N THR A 146 0.30 -10.36 -12.43
CA THR A 146 1.05 -11.41 -11.74
C THR A 146 2.22 -11.91 -12.57
N SER A 147 2.11 -11.93 -13.91
CA SER A 147 3.20 -12.35 -14.80
C SER A 147 4.45 -11.47 -14.71
N ALA A 148 4.31 -10.20 -14.31
CA ALA A 148 5.43 -9.30 -14.08
C ALA A 148 6.11 -9.51 -12.71
N LEU A 149 5.45 -10.19 -11.76
CA LEU A 149 6.03 -10.52 -10.45
C LEU A 149 7.01 -11.71 -10.53
N THR A 150 6.93 -12.50 -11.60
CA THR A 150 7.81 -13.64 -11.87
C THR A 150 8.63 -13.42 -13.14
N GLY A 151 8.75 -12.16 -13.58
CA GLY A 151 9.45 -11.77 -14.80
C GLY A 151 10.97 -11.88 -14.68
N SER A 152 11.67 -11.60 -15.78
CA SER A 152 13.14 -11.71 -15.85
C SER A 152 13.88 -10.82 -14.85
N LEU A 153 13.33 -9.64 -14.53
CA LEU A 153 13.87 -8.73 -13.52
C LEU A 153 13.59 -9.18 -12.08
N ALA A 154 12.63 -10.07 -11.84
CA ALA A 154 12.28 -10.51 -10.50
C ALA A 154 13.37 -11.39 -9.85
N SER A 155 14.28 -11.97 -10.64
CA SER A 155 15.43 -12.73 -10.14
C SER A 155 16.66 -11.86 -9.85
N GLU A 156 16.63 -10.58 -10.23
CA GLU A 156 17.73 -9.62 -10.00
C GLU A 156 17.60 -8.86 -8.66
N TYR A 157 16.44 -8.97 -7.98
CA TYR A 157 16.11 -8.36 -6.69
C TYR A 157 15.70 -9.42 -5.66
#